data_AF-A0A972JS98-F1
#
_entry.id   AF-A0A972JS98-F1
#
_cell.length_a   1.000
_cell.length_b   1.000
_cell.length_c   1.000
_cell.angle_alpha   90.00
_cell.angle_beta   90.00
_cell.angle_gamma   90.00
#
_symmetry.space_group_name_H-M   'P 1'
#
loop_
_entity.id
_entity.type
_entity.pdbx_description
1 polymer ?
#
loop_
_entity_poly.entity_id
_entity_poly.type
_entity_poly.pdbx_seq_one_letter_code
_entity_poly.pdbx_strand_id
1 'polypeptide(L)'
;MSNRFNADFLRSESGAVTVDWVVLTAGAVGLAMATLAVVSGGVEDLTGETQLALAEIDPSEPLFGSFDVGGWGNNPLLNTSGVTAQGYANWTGGYSDDQLVEVYNAYHAGAHPTMLDPGDRVDSIGALEAEMNGRDIDIPAGNPSYDDLYAGYTG
;
A
#
# COMPACT_ATOMS: atom_id res chain seq x y z
N MET A 1 21.94 -36.72 70.45
CA MET A 1 22.26 -35.30 70.20
C MET A 1 20.94 -34.58 69.99
N SER A 2 20.41 -33.95 71.03
CA SER A 2 19.02 -33.49 71.06
C SER A 2 18.84 -32.23 70.21
N ASN A 3 17.83 -32.22 69.35
CA ASN A 3 17.40 -31.13 68.47
C ASN A 3 16.96 -29.88 69.25
N ARG A 4 17.89 -29.19 69.93
CA ARG A 4 17.61 -27.98 70.72
C ARG A 4 17.22 -26.79 69.85
N PHE A 5 17.87 -26.62 68.70
CA PHE A 5 17.59 -25.53 67.76
C PHE A 5 16.14 -25.51 67.26
N ASN A 6 15.58 -26.67 66.88
CA ASN A 6 14.19 -26.75 66.40
C ASN A 6 13.17 -26.47 67.52
N ALA A 7 13.47 -26.89 68.75
CA ALA A 7 12.59 -26.67 69.89
C ALA A 7 12.54 -25.20 70.33
N ASP A 8 13.67 -24.49 70.24
CA ASP A 8 13.78 -23.07 70.59
C ASP A 8 13.25 -22.16 69.47
N PHE A 9 13.41 -22.56 68.20
CA PHE A 9 12.87 -21.86 67.03
C PHE A 9 11.33 -21.91 66.98
N LEU A 10 10.73 -23.08 67.21
CA LEU A 10 9.27 -23.25 67.25
C LEU A 10 8.59 -22.55 68.44
N ARG A 11 9.35 -22.19 69.49
CA ARG A 11 8.86 -21.47 70.68
C ARG A 11 9.02 -19.94 70.58
N SER A 12 9.73 -19.43 69.58
CA SER A 12 9.99 -18.00 69.40
C SER A 12 8.88 -17.32 68.61
N GLU A 13 8.08 -16.50 69.28
CA GLU A 13 6.93 -15.81 68.68
C GLU A 13 7.37 -14.80 67.61
N SER A 14 8.45 -14.03 67.85
CA SER A 14 9.00 -13.09 66.88
C SER A 14 9.65 -13.76 65.66
N GLY A 15 10.19 -14.98 65.82
CA GLY A 15 10.73 -15.77 64.71
C GLY A 15 9.64 -16.40 63.85
N ALA A 16 8.51 -16.78 64.45
CA ALA A 16 7.37 -17.31 63.72
C ALA A 16 6.76 -16.27 62.76
N VAL A 17 6.67 -15.00 63.17
CA VAL A 17 6.08 -13.92 62.35
C VAL A 17 6.96 -13.57 61.13
N THR A 18 8.28 -13.58 61.27
CA THR A 18 9.18 -13.30 60.14
C THR A 18 9.19 -14.44 59.12
N VAL A 19 9.03 -15.68 59.59
CA VAL A 19 8.90 -16.87 58.73
C VAL A 19 7.58 -16.82 57.95
N ASP A 20 6.48 -16.39 58.56
CA ASP A 20 5.20 -16.23 57.87
C ASP A 20 5.29 -15.25 56.68
N TRP A 21 5.97 -14.11 56.87
CA TRP A 21 6.19 -13.15 55.79
C TRP A 21 7.07 -13.68 54.65
N VAL A 22 8.10 -14.47 54.98
CA VAL A 22 8.94 -15.12 53.97
C VAL A 22 8.15 -16.18 53.20
N VAL A 23 7.29 -16.95 53.87
CA VAL A 23 6.45 -17.96 53.21
C VAL A 23 5.41 -17.30 52.30
N LEU A 24 4.79 -16.19 52.72
CA LEU A 24 3.82 -15.46 51.92
C LEU A 24 4.46 -14.86 50.66
N THR A 25 5.62 -14.24 50.79
CA THR A 25 6.37 -13.69 49.65
C THR A 25 6.90 -14.78 48.72
N ALA A 26 7.35 -15.92 49.26
CA ALA A 26 7.73 -17.08 48.46
C ALA A 26 6.53 -17.62 47.66
N GLY A 27 5.34 -17.68 48.26
CA GLY A 27 4.10 -18.02 47.57
C GLY A 27 3.75 -17.03 46.46
N ALA A 28 3.92 -15.72 46.71
CA ALA A 28 3.68 -14.68 45.71
C ALA A 28 4.65 -14.79 44.50
N VAL A 29 5.93 -15.09 44.74
CA VAL A 29 6.91 -15.31 43.67
C VAL A 29 6.57 -16.58 42.86
N GLY A 30 6.13 -17.66 43.53
CA GLY A 30 5.66 -18.87 42.85
C GLY A 30 4.47 -18.60 41.93
N LEU A 31 3.49 -17.80 42.38
CA LEU A 31 2.37 -17.37 41.56
C LEU A 31 2.83 -16.50 40.39
N ALA A 32 3.76 -15.56 40.61
CA ALA A 32 4.30 -14.71 39.56
C ALA A 32 4.97 -15.53 38.45
N MET A 33 5.77 -16.54 38.81
CA MET A 33 6.38 -17.46 37.84
C MET A 33 5.33 -18.23 37.04
N ALA A 34 4.24 -18.68 37.68
CA ALA A 34 3.14 -19.34 36.98
C ALA A 34 2.43 -18.39 36.00
N THR A 35 2.22 -17.12 36.38
CA THR A 35 1.60 -16.14 35.48
C THR A 35 2.48 -15.79 34.29
N LEU A 36 3.80 -15.74 34.46
CA LEU A 36 4.74 -15.45 33.37
C LEU A 36 4.68 -16.51 32.27
N ALA A 37 4.49 -17.79 32.61
CA ALA A 37 4.34 -18.86 31.63
C ALA A 37 3.07 -18.68 30.76
N VAL A 38 1.98 -18.19 31.35
CA VAL A 38 0.73 -17.90 30.61
C VAL A 38 0.91 -16.68 29.71
N VAL A 39 1.51 -15.61 30.24
CA VAL A 39 1.76 -14.38 29.47
C VAL A 39 2.73 -14.63 28.31
N SER A 40 3.79 -15.40 28.52
CA SER A 40 4.75 -15.70 27.45
C SER A 40 4.10 -16.44 26.28
N GLY A 41 3.24 -17.43 26.56
CA GLY A 41 2.50 -18.13 25.52
C GLY A 41 1.56 -17.20 24.76
N GLY A 42 0.78 -16.37 25.47
CA GLY A 42 -0.11 -15.41 24.80
C GLY A 42 0.64 -14.35 23.97
N VAL A 43 1.83 -13.93 24.38
CA VAL A 43 2.69 -13.01 23.61
C VAL A 43 3.28 -13.71 22.38
N GLU A 44 3.67 -14.98 22.50
CA GLU A 44 4.17 -15.78 21.37
C GLU A 44 3.08 -15.96 20.31
N ASP A 45 1.86 -16.31 20.73
CA ASP A 45 0.70 -16.46 19.85
C ASP A 45 0.40 -15.13 19.11
N LEU A 46 0.31 -14.02 19.84
CA LEU A 46 0.06 -12.70 19.26
C LEU A 46 1.17 -12.27 18.29
N THR A 47 2.43 -12.55 18.64
CA THR A 47 3.59 -12.24 17.78
C THR A 47 3.51 -13.07 16.50
N GLY A 48 3.13 -14.34 16.60
CA GLY A 48 2.91 -15.22 15.45
C GLY A 48 1.79 -14.72 14.53
N GLU A 49 0.64 -14.33 15.10
CA GLU A 49 -0.47 -13.75 14.34
C GLU A 49 -0.06 -12.45 13.62
N THR A 50 0.70 -11.59 14.30
CA THR A 50 1.22 -10.35 13.70
C THR A 50 2.18 -10.64 12.56
N GLN A 51 3.09 -11.60 12.74
CA GLN A 51 4.03 -12.02 11.70
C GLN A 51 3.29 -12.57 10.47
N LEU A 52 2.26 -13.38 10.68
CA LEU A 52 1.42 -13.91 9.58
C LEU A 52 0.69 -12.80 8.85
N ALA A 53 0.06 -11.88 9.58
CA ALA A 53 -0.63 -10.74 8.98
C ALA A 53 0.30 -9.86 8.13
N LEU A 54 1.55 -9.67 8.58
CA LEU A 54 2.55 -8.93 7.81
C LEU A 54 3.08 -9.72 6.61
N ALA A 55 3.19 -11.04 6.71
CA ALA A 55 3.64 -11.90 5.61
C ALA A 55 2.59 -12.05 4.50
N GLU A 56 1.30 -11.89 4.83
CA GLU A 56 0.19 -11.92 3.88
C GLU A 56 0.07 -10.61 3.06
N ILE A 57 0.64 -9.50 3.55
CA ILE A 57 0.69 -8.25 2.78
C ILE A 57 1.69 -8.41 1.63
N ASP A 58 1.17 -8.55 0.41
CA ASP A 58 1.98 -8.57 -0.81
C ASP A 58 2.34 -7.12 -1.22
N PRO A 59 3.63 -6.74 -1.22
CA PRO A 59 4.05 -5.40 -1.63
C PRO A 59 3.92 -5.15 -3.14
N SER A 60 3.67 -6.18 -3.94
CA SER A 60 3.42 -6.05 -5.38
C SER A 60 1.97 -5.69 -5.71
N GLU A 61 1.06 -5.81 -4.74
CA GLU A 61 -0.33 -5.41 -4.86
C GLU A 61 -0.56 -4.01 -4.26
N PRO A 62 -1.36 -3.14 -4.91
CA PRO A 62 -1.64 -1.81 -4.40
C PRO A 62 -2.43 -1.86 -3.08
N LEU A 63 -1.84 -1.31 -2.00
CA LEU A 63 -2.37 -1.29 -0.62
C LEU A 63 -3.75 -0.61 -0.48
N PHE A 64 -4.01 0.38 -1.30
CA PHE A 64 -5.32 0.98 -1.50
C PHE A 64 -5.67 0.67 -2.95
N GLY A 65 -6.79 -0.03 -3.17
CA GLY A 65 -7.11 -0.69 -4.44
C GLY A 65 -6.75 0.15 -5.67
N SER A 66 -6.26 -0.54 -6.71
CA SER A 66 -5.82 0.04 -7.98
C SER A 66 -6.63 1.28 -8.31
N PHE A 67 -5.99 2.46 -8.29
CA PHE A 67 -6.60 3.65 -8.85
C PHE A 67 -6.59 3.42 -10.35
N ASP A 68 -7.68 2.84 -10.85
CA ASP A 68 -7.90 2.64 -12.27
C ASP A 68 -8.07 4.04 -12.89
N VAL A 69 -6.94 4.65 -13.23
CA VAL A 69 -6.83 5.95 -13.91
C VAL A 69 -7.42 5.88 -15.32
N GLY A 70 -7.76 4.68 -15.79
CA GLY A 70 -8.06 4.38 -17.17
C GLY A 70 -6.80 4.38 -18.02
N GLY A 71 -7.02 4.35 -19.32
CA GLY A 71 -5.97 4.30 -20.33
C GLY A 71 -6.57 4.20 -21.71
N TRP A 72 -5.72 4.04 -22.71
CA TRP A 72 -6.13 3.87 -24.10
C TRP A 72 -5.59 2.55 -24.63
N GLY A 73 -6.48 1.72 -25.20
CA GLY A 73 -6.10 0.37 -25.60
C GLY A 73 -5.62 -0.48 -24.40
N ASN A 74 -4.41 -1.02 -24.49
CA ASN A 74 -3.81 -1.86 -23.45
C ASN A 74 -2.88 -1.09 -22.50
N ASN A 75 -2.65 0.20 -22.76
CA ASN A 75 -1.71 1.01 -22.01
C ASN A 75 -2.46 1.92 -21.02
N PRO A 76 -2.07 1.95 -19.74
CA PRO A 76 -2.66 2.87 -18.76
C PRO A 76 -2.22 4.32 -19.05
N LEU A 77 -2.87 5.30 -18.42
CA LEU A 77 -2.39 6.68 -18.50
C LEU A 77 -1.00 6.83 -17.85
N LEU A 78 -0.14 7.64 -18.47
CA LEU A 78 1.16 8.05 -17.92
C LEU A 78 1.04 9.10 -16.80
N ASN A 79 -0.10 9.80 -16.75
CA ASN A 79 -0.61 10.66 -15.67
C ASN A 79 0.45 11.37 -14.81
N THR A 80 0.89 12.55 -15.26
CA THR A 80 1.78 13.42 -14.46
C THR A 80 1.02 14.59 -13.82
N SER A 81 -0.13 15.00 -14.38
CA SER A 81 -0.89 16.18 -13.92
C SER A 81 -2.25 15.89 -13.26
N GLY A 82 -2.57 14.63 -12.95
CA GLY A 82 -3.81 14.26 -12.26
C GLY A 82 -5.06 14.27 -13.13
N VAL A 83 -4.92 14.24 -14.45
CA VAL A 83 -6.04 14.17 -15.41
C VAL A 83 -6.48 12.71 -15.56
N THR A 84 -7.78 12.45 -15.57
CA THR A 84 -8.34 11.10 -15.73
C THR A 84 -8.68 10.80 -17.19
N ALA A 85 -8.81 9.52 -17.55
CA ALA A 85 -9.20 9.12 -18.90
C ALA A 85 -10.55 9.73 -19.32
N GLN A 86 -11.50 9.84 -18.37
CA GLN A 86 -12.77 10.53 -18.61
C GLN A 86 -12.59 12.03 -18.86
N GLY A 87 -11.64 12.67 -18.18
CA GLY A 87 -11.31 14.09 -18.41
C GLY A 87 -10.85 14.32 -19.85
N TYR A 88 -9.97 13.45 -20.33
CA TYR A 88 -9.52 13.47 -21.73
C TYR A 88 -10.64 13.16 -22.72
N ALA A 89 -11.49 12.15 -22.47
CA ALA A 89 -12.64 11.84 -23.33
C ALA A 89 -13.64 12.99 -23.43
N ASN A 90 -13.92 13.67 -22.31
CA ASN A 90 -14.79 14.85 -22.30
C ASN A 90 -14.20 16.01 -23.12
N TRP A 91 -12.87 16.14 -23.12
CA TRP A 91 -12.17 17.16 -23.87
C TRP A 91 -12.18 16.85 -25.37
N THR A 92 -11.81 15.64 -25.79
CA THR A 92 -11.79 15.26 -27.21
C THR A 92 -13.19 15.19 -27.83
N GLY A 93 -14.18 14.74 -27.06
CA GLY A 93 -15.57 14.66 -27.49
C GLY A 93 -16.18 15.99 -27.94
N GLY A 94 -15.61 17.12 -27.51
CA GLY A 94 -16.07 18.47 -27.88
C GLY A 94 -15.63 18.95 -29.27
N TYR A 95 -14.70 18.27 -29.94
CA TYR A 95 -14.20 18.66 -31.26
C TYR A 95 -15.06 18.08 -32.39
N SER A 96 -15.16 18.81 -33.51
CA SER A 96 -15.61 18.24 -34.78
C SER A 96 -14.54 17.34 -35.39
N ASP A 97 -14.92 16.48 -36.34
CA ASP A 97 -14.02 15.48 -36.93
C ASP A 97 -12.76 16.12 -37.55
N ASP A 98 -12.92 17.21 -38.32
CA ASP A 98 -11.78 17.96 -38.88
C ASP A 98 -10.88 18.59 -37.80
N GLN A 99 -11.49 19.12 -36.73
CA GLN A 99 -10.74 19.72 -35.62
C GLN A 99 -9.94 18.68 -34.87
N LEU A 100 -10.48 17.47 -34.75
CA LEU A 100 -9.84 16.40 -34.02
C LEU A 100 -8.56 15.93 -34.73
N VAL A 101 -8.59 15.84 -36.06
CA VAL A 101 -7.41 15.59 -36.91
C VAL A 101 -6.39 16.73 -36.82
N GLU A 102 -6.84 17.99 -36.83
CA GLU A 102 -5.97 19.17 -36.71
C GLU A 102 -5.24 19.16 -35.36
N VAL A 103 -5.98 18.94 -34.28
CA VAL A 103 -5.47 18.90 -32.91
C VAL A 103 -4.49 17.74 -32.74
N TYR A 104 -4.81 16.54 -33.26
CA TYR A 104 -3.89 15.40 -33.27
C TYR A 104 -2.53 15.75 -33.86
N ASN A 105 -2.52 16.34 -35.06
CA ASN A 105 -1.28 16.75 -35.71
C ASN A 105 -0.54 17.86 -34.93
N ALA A 106 -1.27 18.78 -34.29
CA ALA A 106 -0.68 19.83 -33.46
C ALA A 106 0.05 19.27 -32.24
N TYR A 107 -0.47 18.21 -31.61
CA TYR A 107 0.21 17.54 -30.49
C TYR A 107 1.50 16.84 -30.91
N HIS A 108 1.52 16.19 -32.08
CA HIS A 108 2.74 15.62 -32.64
C HIS A 108 3.77 16.67 -33.04
N ALA A 109 3.32 17.84 -33.50
CA ALA A 109 4.20 18.99 -33.78
C ALA A 109 4.70 19.70 -32.51
N GLY A 110 4.25 19.30 -31.31
CA GLY A 110 4.59 19.93 -30.04
C GLY A 110 3.99 21.33 -29.85
N ALA A 111 2.93 21.67 -30.59
CA ALA A 111 2.41 23.02 -30.70
C ALA A 111 1.26 23.36 -29.73
N HIS A 112 0.90 22.48 -28.79
CA HIS A 112 -0.25 22.74 -27.91
C HIS A 112 0.12 23.59 -26.68
N PRO A 113 -0.59 24.72 -26.42
CA PRO A 113 -0.16 25.77 -25.48
C PRO A 113 -0.30 25.46 -23.98
N THR A 114 -0.76 24.26 -23.58
CA THR A 114 -1.11 23.94 -22.18
C THR A 114 -0.47 22.67 -21.63
N MET A 115 0.51 22.07 -22.33
CA MET A 115 1.13 20.84 -21.84
C MET A 115 2.24 21.16 -20.87
N LEU A 116 1.94 20.94 -19.59
CA LEU A 116 2.91 21.13 -18.50
C LEU A 116 3.94 20.00 -18.48
N ASP A 117 3.57 18.79 -18.92
CA ASP A 117 4.41 17.60 -18.84
C ASP A 117 4.44 16.76 -20.13
N PRO A 118 5.58 16.11 -20.48
CA PRO A 118 5.67 15.23 -21.64
C PRO A 118 4.78 13.99 -21.59
N GLY A 119 4.45 13.45 -20.40
CA GLY A 119 3.55 12.30 -20.24
C GLY A 119 2.11 12.64 -20.63
N ASP A 120 1.61 13.79 -20.21
CA ASP A 120 0.27 14.28 -20.57
C ASP A 120 0.11 14.45 -22.09
N ARG A 121 1.21 14.74 -22.81
CA ARG A 121 1.21 14.79 -24.28
C ARG A 121 0.91 13.45 -24.90
N VAL A 122 1.58 12.41 -24.42
CA VAL A 122 1.37 11.05 -24.90
C VAL A 122 -0.07 10.62 -24.57
N ASP A 123 -0.55 10.88 -23.37
CA ASP A 123 -1.93 10.57 -22.97
C ASP A 123 -2.99 11.32 -23.79
N SER A 124 -2.73 12.58 -24.16
CA SER A 124 -3.63 13.36 -25.02
C SER A 124 -3.66 12.82 -26.45
N ILE A 125 -2.53 12.35 -26.98
CA ILE A 125 -2.46 11.69 -28.28
C ILE A 125 -3.28 10.40 -28.24
N GLY A 126 -3.14 9.58 -27.20
CA GLY A 126 -3.96 8.38 -27.01
C GLY A 126 -5.46 8.69 -26.94
N ALA A 127 -5.85 9.78 -26.28
CA ALA A 127 -7.24 10.22 -26.22
C ALA A 127 -7.81 10.62 -27.58
N LEU A 128 -7.01 11.34 -28.38
CA LEU A 128 -7.40 11.74 -29.72
C LEU A 128 -7.52 10.52 -30.63
N GLU A 129 -6.54 9.62 -30.63
CA GLU A 129 -6.59 8.38 -31.42
C GLU A 129 -7.79 7.51 -31.03
N ALA A 130 -8.11 7.41 -29.73
CA ALA A 130 -9.28 6.67 -29.25
C ALA A 130 -10.59 7.28 -29.76
N GLU A 131 -10.71 8.61 -29.74
CA GLU A 131 -11.90 9.30 -30.25
C GLU A 131 -12.01 9.21 -31.78
N MET A 132 -10.89 9.31 -32.52
CA MET A 132 -10.85 9.10 -33.98
C MET A 132 -11.36 7.71 -34.34
N ASN A 133 -10.81 6.68 -33.69
CA ASN A 133 -11.22 5.30 -33.91
C ASN A 133 -12.70 5.08 -33.52
N GLY A 134 -13.16 5.71 -32.45
CA GLY A 134 -14.57 5.65 -32.02
C GLY A 134 -15.55 6.30 -33.00
N ARG A 135 -15.06 7.20 -33.86
CA ARG A 135 -15.84 7.88 -34.91
C ARG A 135 -15.55 7.36 -36.32
N ASP A 136 -14.82 6.26 -36.46
CA ASP A 136 -14.36 5.72 -37.75
C ASP A 136 -13.58 6.74 -38.61
N ILE A 137 -12.79 7.61 -37.97
CA ILE A 137 -11.90 8.59 -38.63
C ILE A 137 -10.51 7.97 -38.79
N ASP A 138 -9.98 7.99 -40.02
CA ASP A 138 -8.63 7.50 -40.30
C ASP A 138 -7.56 8.31 -39.56
N ILE A 139 -6.71 7.62 -38.79
CA ILE A 139 -5.57 8.24 -38.11
C ILE A 139 -4.51 8.66 -39.16
N PRO A 140 -4.06 9.94 -39.16
CA PRO A 140 -3.07 10.43 -40.11
C PRO A 140 -1.77 9.63 -40.07
N ALA A 141 -1.36 9.10 -41.23
CA ALA A 141 -0.10 8.40 -41.36
C ALA A 141 1.10 9.36 -41.24
N GLY A 142 2.18 8.91 -40.59
CA GLY A 142 3.45 9.64 -40.49
C GLY A 142 3.83 10.06 -39.08
N ASN A 143 2.90 9.99 -38.13
CA ASN A 143 3.15 10.17 -36.71
C ASN A 143 3.28 8.80 -36.00
N PRO A 144 4.10 8.68 -34.95
CA PRO A 144 4.11 7.48 -34.10
C PRO A 144 2.77 7.31 -33.40
N SER A 145 2.29 6.08 -33.26
CA SER A 145 1.04 5.81 -32.54
C SER A 145 1.17 6.09 -31.04
N TYR A 146 0.05 6.18 -30.32
CA TYR A 146 0.07 6.22 -28.86
C TYR A 146 0.85 5.06 -28.25
N ASP A 147 0.70 3.84 -28.77
CA ASP A 147 1.40 2.65 -28.26
C ASP A 147 2.93 2.79 -28.42
N ASP A 148 3.40 3.31 -29.55
CA ASP A 148 4.82 3.56 -29.79
C ASP A 148 5.38 4.64 -28.86
N LEU A 149 4.60 5.71 -28.65
CA LEU A 149 4.97 6.80 -27.76
C LEU A 149 4.99 6.38 -26.29
N TYR A 150 4.01 5.57 -25.87
CA TYR A 150 3.92 5.02 -24.52
C TYR A 150 5.09 4.09 -24.22
N ALA A 151 5.41 3.18 -25.14
CA ALA A 151 6.56 2.29 -25.03
C ALA A 151 7.88 3.09 -24.95
N GLY A 152 8.01 4.15 -25.76
CA GLY A 152 9.18 5.03 -25.71
C GLY A 152 9.29 5.91 -24.45
N TYR A 153 8.19 6.11 -23.72
CA TYR A 153 8.18 6.87 -22.47
C TYR A 153 8.47 6.01 -21.23
N THR A 154 8.04 4.73 -21.26
CA THR A 154 8.14 3.80 -20.13
C THR A 154 9.35 2.86 -20.17
N GLY A 155 10.01 2.72 -21.33
CA GLY A 155 11.22 1.92 -21.54
C GLY A 155 12.52 2.68 -21.29
#